data_AF-A0A166JSP3-F1
#
_entry.id   AF-A0A166JSP3-F1
#
_cell.length_a   1.000
_cell.length_b   1.000
_cell.length_c   1.000
_cell.angle_alpha   90.00
_cell.angle_beta   90.00
_cell.angle_gamma   90.00
#
_symmetry.space_group_name_H-M   'P 1'
#
loop_
_entity.id
_entity.type
_entity.pdbx_description
1 polymer ?
#
loop_
_entity_poly.entity_id
_entity_poly.type
_entity_poly.pdbx_seq_one_letter_code
_entity_poly.pdbx_strand_id
1 'polypeptide(L)'
;MKARTALWVPVAVGLLLSACSNQSTSTSDQSSSEESPLDTELSTDTAAPIQATPASTQSDSEILRLNQALADNEVELQRLASLLDDKDRQIAQLQSSTSNAEVLLDLENEKTQRDALEARYQALQLENNQLKDKIQQLSSENTTLHEQLAQLASQSSQSEQWQQNYQLVLDEKQSLQQQVAQLRQQNSILARQLADAREEHQLLREQYNQLSMAPSESNALEQAQAKQIFSLQNSIRDYQATIHRQQMALKEYRSQMITLEGAIDDHADMEARWLAMDQKLATAQVNNARLAQQLANAQASLNEKNQKVSDLNQALVKLKNDLGILENDTISLQAESHSMDSQLVSSIQTVNWQLPNEMALNDTFEILVTATVAQPVLGQSYEAELITDSEIQMISNAKVKANVEGGQLQWRWRLAGLNEKPEAELNLLIRQQMSFKNQTIQRLVYQDNQSLALINTNLFEKYGYWTIAILLGLLGGFLIGRIGKGKASEQIS
;
A
#
# COMPACT_ATOMS: atom_id res chain seq x y z
N MET A 1 -68.64 37.08 13.56
CA MET A 1 -69.22 36.05 12.67
C MET A 1 -68.38 35.96 11.41
N LYS A 2 -68.16 34.74 10.87
CA LYS A 2 -67.07 34.28 9.97
C LYS A 2 -65.89 33.72 10.78
N ALA A 3 -65.30 32.56 10.50
CA ALA A 3 -65.72 31.35 9.79
C ALA A 3 -64.88 30.20 10.39
N ARG A 4 -65.44 28.99 10.43
CA ARG A 4 -64.74 27.77 10.87
C ARG A 4 -63.75 27.33 9.79
N THR A 5 -62.55 26.92 10.20
CA THR A 5 -61.66 26.10 9.36
C THR A 5 -61.25 24.89 10.19
N ALA A 6 -61.92 23.77 9.94
CA ALA A 6 -61.48 22.46 10.37
C ALA A 6 -60.42 21.99 9.36
N LEU A 7 -59.21 21.69 9.83
CA LEU A 7 -58.20 21.00 9.03
C LEU A 7 -58.09 19.58 9.58
N TRP A 8 -58.64 18.62 8.84
CA TRP A 8 -58.35 17.20 8.99
C TRP A 8 -57.00 16.93 8.32
N VAL A 9 -56.06 16.31 9.03
CA VAL A 9 -54.86 15.71 8.43
C VAL A 9 -54.93 14.20 8.67
N PRO A 10 -55.02 13.37 7.62
CA PRO A 10 -54.95 11.92 7.75
C PRO A 10 -53.47 11.51 7.86
N VAL A 11 -53.08 10.91 8.98
CA VAL A 11 -51.78 10.25 9.10
C VAL A 11 -51.93 8.83 8.56
N ALA A 12 -51.47 8.63 7.32
CA ALA A 12 -51.26 7.32 6.74
C ALA A 12 -50.04 6.68 7.39
N VAL A 13 -50.26 5.68 8.25
CA VAL A 13 -49.19 4.80 8.74
C VAL A 13 -49.01 3.67 7.72
N GLY A 14 -48.02 3.83 6.85
CA GLY A 14 -47.56 2.78 5.95
C GLY A 14 -46.68 1.78 6.70
N LEU A 15 -47.13 0.53 6.76
CA LEU A 15 -46.34 -0.64 7.12
C LEU A 15 -45.21 -0.87 6.11
N LEU A 16 -43.98 -1.04 6.60
CA LEU A 16 -42.97 -1.84 5.92
C LEU A 16 -42.48 -2.94 6.87
N LEU A 17 -42.91 -4.15 6.53
CA LEU A 17 -42.38 -5.41 7.04
C LEU A 17 -40.98 -5.62 6.49
N SER A 18 -40.03 -5.97 7.37
CA SER A 18 -38.85 -6.74 7.02
C SER A 18 -38.71 -7.88 8.02
N ALA A 19 -38.81 -9.09 7.49
CA ALA A 19 -38.65 -10.36 8.17
C ALA A 19 -37.19 -10.82 8.14
N CYS A 20 -36.71 -11.34 9.27
CA CYS A 20 -35.68 -12.38 9.40
C CYS A 20 -36.12 -13.20 10.62
N SER A 21 -36.89 -14.28 10.50
CA SER A 21 -36.48 -15.66 10.17
C SER A 21 -35.23 -16.12 10.93
N ASN A 22 -35.43 -16.84 12.04
CA ASN A 22 -34.63 -18.03 12.36
C ASN A 22 -35.50 -19.05 13.09
N GLN A 23 -35.58 -20.24 12.50
CA GLN A 23 -36.42 -21.37 12.85
C GLN A 23 -35.52 -22.45 13.45
N SER A 24 -35.79 -22.84 14.69
CA SER A 24 -35.21 -24.04 15.30
C SER A 24 -36.35 -24.93 15.77
N THR A 25 -36.50 -26.04 15.07
CA THR A 25 -37.50 -27.09 15.26
C THR A 25 -37.04 -28.06 16.35
N SER A 26 -37.90 -28.36 17.32
CA SER A 26 -37.90 -29.66 18.00
C SER A 26 -39.32 -30.00 18.45
N THR A 27 -39.91 -30.91 17.69
CA THR A 27 -41.11 -31.69 17.97
C THR A 27 -40.84 -32.72 19.06
N SER A 28 -41.76 -32.86 20.03
CA SER A 28 -42.21 -34.15 20.58
C SER A 28 -43.51 -33.96 21.36
N ASP A 29 -44.52 -34.71 20.92
CA ASP A 29 -45.88 -34.82 21.45
C ASP A 29 -45.93 -35.31 22.91
N GLN A 30 -46.94 -34.90 23.70
CA GLN A 30 -48.19 -35.67 23.90
C GLN A 30 -49.10 -35.04 25.00
N SER A 31 -50.30 -34.64 24.57
CA SER A 31 -51.64 -34.80 25.20
C SER A 31 -51.80 -34.66 26.73
N SER A 32 -52.50 -33.62 27.21
CA SER A 32 -53.97 -33.60 27.42
C SER A 32 -54.41 -32.43 28.31
N SER A 33 -55.42 -31.69 27.82
CA SER A 33 -56.57 -31.07 28.51
C SER A 33 -56.39 -30.43 29.89
N GLU A 34 -56.58 -29.11 30.00
CA GLU A 34 -57.75 -28.46 30.63
C GLU A 34 -57.53 -26.94 30.79
N GLU A 35 -58.63 -26.24 31.06
CA GLU A 35 -58.94 -24.85 30.77
C GLU A 35 -58.23 -23.78 31.64
N SER A 36 -58.15 -22.57 31.06
CA SER A 36 -57.75 -21.27 31.65
C SER A 36 -58.48 -20.90 32.96
N PRO A 37 -57.95 -19.99 33.83
CA PRO A 37 -57.45 -18.67 33.45
C PRO A 37 -56.12 -18.21 34.06
N LEU A 38 -55.48 -17.26 33.36
CA LEU A 38 -54.25 -16.55 33.76
C LEU A 38 -54.41 -15.83 35.11
N ASP A 39 -53.70 -16.32 36.12
CA ASP A 39 -53.15 -15.50 37.19
C ASP A 39 -51.76 -15.01 36.74
N THR A 40 -51.66 -13.71 36.49
CA THR A 40 -50.38 -13.02 36.29
C THR A 40 -49.77 -12.79 37.66
N GLU A 41 -49.11 -13.82 38.21
CA GLU A 41 -48.22 -13.65 39.35
C GLU A 41 -46.95 -12.91 38.91
N LEU A 42 -46.80 -11.74 39.52
CA LEU A 42 -45.62 -10.89 39.58
C LEU A 42 -44.45 -11.69 40.18
N SER A 43 -43.70 -12.40 39.34
CA SER A 43 -42.36 -12.88 39.72
C SER A 43 -41.42 -11.69 39.76
N THR A 44 -41.12 -11.25 40.97
CA THR A 44 -39.93 -10.45 41.31
C THR A 44 -38.70 -11.25 40.95
N ASP A 45 -38.25 -11.15 39.69
CA ASP A 45 -36.92 -11.60 39.33
C ASP A 45 -35.93 -10.47 39.60
N THR A 46 -34.96 -10.85 40.41
CA THR A 46 -33.94 -10.02 41.01
C THR A 46 -33.15 -9.31 39.92
N ALA A 47 -33.05 -7.98 40.03
CA ALA A 47 -32.14 -7.17 39.25
C ALA A 47 -30.74 -7.79 39.32
N ALA A 48 -30.31 -8.42 38.22
CA ALA A 48 -28.93 -8.77 38.02
C ALA A 48 -28.14 -7.45 38.06
N PRO A 49 -27.12 -7.32 38.91
CA PRO A 49 -26.26 -6.14 38.89
C PRO A 49 -25.66 -6.06 37.49
N ILE A 50 -25.62 -4.85 36.93
CA ILE A 50 -24.96 -4.53 35.66
C ILE A 50 -23.53 -5.07 35.75
N GLN A 51 -23.32 -6.30 35.27
CA GLN A 51 -21.99 -6.89 35.17
C GLN A 51 -21.28 -6.14 34.06
N ALA A 52 -20.14 -5.54 34.39
CA ALA A 52 -19.24 -4.91 33.46
C ALA A 52 -19.08 -5.81 32.21
N THR A 53 -19.47 -5.27 31.06
CA THR A 53 -19.37 -5.94 29.76
C THR A 53 -17.94 -6.42 29.50
N PRO A 54 -17.75 -7.61 28.90
CA PRO A 54 -16.43 -8.22 28.68
C PRO A 54 -15.46 -7.42 27.77
N ALA A 55 -15.93 -6.38 27.10
CA ALA A 55 -15.14 -5.57 26.17
C ALA A 55 -14.14 -4.61 26.85
N SER A 56 -14.49 -4.00 27.99
CA SER A 56 -13.57 -3.06 28.68
C SER A 56 -12.43 -3.81 29.39
N THR A 57 -12.74 -4.95 30.00
CA THR A 57 -11.77 -5.83 30.66
C THR A 57 -10.77 -6.45 29.68
N GLN A 58 -11.19 -6.71 28.44
CA GLN A 58 -10.31 -7.22 27.39
C GLN A 58 -9.30 -6.14 26.93
N SER A 59 -9.76 -4.92 26.70
CA SER A 59 -8.90 -3.77 26.32
C SER A 59 -7.87 -3.43 27.40
N ASP A 60 -8.27 -3.45 28.69
CA ASP A 60 -7.35 -3.22 29.81
C ASP A 60 -6.26 -4.30 29.91
N SER A 61 -6.62 -5.56 29.64
CA SER A 61 -5.65 -6.66 29.62
C SER A 61 -4.66 -6.57 28.45
N GLU A 62 -5.09 -6.01 27.32
CA GLU A 62 -4.26 -5.79 26.13
C GLU A 62 -3.29 -4.62 26.35
N ILE A 63 -3.75 -3.52 26.95
CA ILE A 63 -2.88 -2.41 27.38
C ILE A 63 -1.78 -2.89 28.32
N LEU A 64 -2.10 -3.77 29.29
CA LEU A 64 -1.10 -4.37 30.19
C LEU A 64 -0.04 -5.19 29.45
N ARG A 65 -0.46 -6.02 28.49
CA ARG A 65 0.46 -6.81 27.66
C ARG A 65 1.36 -5.94 26.77
N LEU A 66 0.80 -4.90 26.17
CA LEU A 66 1.56 -3.97 25.33
C LEU A 66 2.57 -3.16 26.15
N ASN A 67 2.21 -2.75 27.37
CA ASN A 67 3.15 -2.08 28.28
C ASN A 67 4.28 -3.02 28.72
N GLN A 68 4.00 -4.30 28.94
CA GLN A 68 5.04 -5.28 29.24
C GLN A 68 6.00 -5.46 28.05
N ALA A 69 5.47 -5.61 26.83
CA ALA A 69 6.30 -5.72 25.62
C ALA A 69 7.15 -4.46 25.39
N LEU A 70 6.61 -3.29 25.67
CA LEU A 70 7.35 -2.01 25.60
C LEU A 70 8.50 -1.98 26.60
N ALA A 71 8.28 -2.42 27.84
CA ALA A 71 9.31 -2.49 28.87
C ALA A 71 10.43 -3.49 28.48
N ASP A 72 10.06 -4.66 27.94
CA ASP A 72 11.01 -5.66 27.47
C ASP A 72 11.85 -5.13 26.29
N ASN A 73 11.21 -4.46 25.33
CA ASN A 73 11.89 -3.82 24.19
C ASN A 73 12.82 -2.68 24.63
N GLU A 74 12.46 -1.93 25.67
CA GLU A 74 13.28 -0.84 26.22
C GLU A 74 14.57 -1.38 26.87
N VAL A 75 14.50 -2.55 27.53
CA VAL A 75 15.68 -3.27 28.03
C VAL A 75 16.56 -3.76 26.88
N GLU A 76 15.97 -4.29 25.81
CA GLU A 76 16.74 -4.75 24.64
C GLU A 76 17.39 -3.58 23.89
N LEU A 77 16.74 -2.42 23.77
CA LEU A 77 17.35 -1.21 23.22
C LEU A 77 18.58 -0.76 24.03
N GLN A 78 18.51 -0.79 25.36
CA GLN A 78 19.67 -0.47 26.21
C GLN A 78 20.82 -1.44 25.99
N ARG A 79 20.52 -2.73 25.83
CA ARG A 79 21.53 -3.75 25.52
C ARG A 79 22.15 -3.54 24.14
N LEU A 80 21.35 -3.25 23.11
CA LEU A 80 21.83 -2.98 21.75
C LEU A 80 22.69 -1.72 21.70
N ALA A 81 22.32 -0.67 22.44
CA ALA A 81 23.11 0.55 22.56
C ALA A 81 24.49 0.27 23.17
N SER A 82 24.57 -0.53 24.23
CA SER A 82 25.85 -0.95 24.82
C SER A 82 26.69 -1.76 23.84
N LEU A 83 26.08 -2.66 23.05
CA LEU A 83 26.79 -3.45 22.05
C LEU A 83 27.32 -2.59 20.90
N LEU A 84 26.57 -1.57 20.47
CA LEU A 84 27.01 -0.60 19.47
C LEU A 84 28.22 0.19 19.96
N ASP A 85 28.19 0.70 21.20
CA ASP A 85 29.32 1.40 21.82
C ASP A 85 30.59 0.53 21.90
N ASP A 86 30.43 -0.76 22.24
CA ASP A 86 31.55 -1.71 22.27
C ASP A 86 32.12 -1.97 20.88
N LYS A 87 31.26 -2.07 19.85
CA LYS A 87 31.68 -2.22 18.45
C LYS A 87 32.40 -0.97 17.93
N ASP A 88 31.89 0.22 18.23
CA ASP A 88 32.53 1.48 17.84
C ASP A 88 33.92 1.62 18.48
N ARG A 89 34.10 1.16 19.73
CA ARG A 89 35.43 1.07 20.38
C ARG A 89 36.35 0.07 19.67
N GLN A 90 35.87 -1.11 19.30
CA GLN A 90 36.66 -2.11 18.58
C GLN A 90 37.09 -1.61 17.20
N ILE A 91 36.18 -0.98 16.46
CA ILE A 91 36.46 -0.34 15.16
C ILE A 91 37.52 0.74 15.32
N ALA A 92 37.40 1.62 16.32
CA ALA A 92 38.40 2.67 16.59
C ALA A 92 39.79 2.09 16.94
N GLN A 93 39.83 1.00 17.72
CA GLN A 93 41.07 0.29 18.05
C GLN A 93 41.73 -0.31 16.79
N LEU A 94 40.97 -1.02 15.97
CA LEU A 94 41.45 -1.61 14.71
C LEU A 94 41.95 -0.55 13.73
N GLN A 95 41.27 0.59 13.63
CA GLN A 95 41.69 1.73 12.80
C GLN A 95 43.02 2.36 13.26
N SER A 96 43.30 2.31 14.58
CA SER A 96 44.55 2.85 15.15
C SER A 96 45.72 1.87 15.10
N SER A 97 45.47 0.59 14.79
CA SER A 97 46.49 -0.45 14.72
C SER A 97 47.22 -0.47 13.37
N THR A 98 48.42 -1.05 13.32
CA THR A 98 49.24 -1.12 12.10
C THR A 98 48.48 -1.86 10.99
N SER A 99 48.20 -1.17 9.89
CA SER A 99 47.39 -1.72 8.80
C SER A 99 48.09 -2.87 8.08
N ASN A 100 47.63 -4.09 8.33
CA ASN A 100 47.92 -5.27 7.54
C ASN A 100 46.61 -5.83 6.95
N ALA A 101 46.70 -6.79 6.01
CA ALA A 101 45.53 -7.32 5.32
C ALA A 101 44.51 -7.97 6.27
N GLU A 102 44.97 -8.53 7.39
CA GLU A 102 44.14 -9.19 8.40
C GLU A 102 43.33 -8.16 9.23
N VAL A 103 43.97 -7.09 9.69
CA VAL A 103 43.31 -5.97 10.40
C VAL A 103 42.28 -5.27 9.52
N LEU A 104 42.53 -5.15 8.22
CA LEU A 104 41.56 -4.55 7.28
C LEU A 104 40.33 -5.44 7.08
N LEU A 105 40.52 -6.76 7.04
CA LEU A 105 39.42 -7.71 6.95
C LEU A 105 38.58 -7.73 8.23
N ASP A 106 39.22 -7.74 9.39
CA ASP A 106 38.55 -7.68 10.69
C ASP A 106 37.80 -6.36 10.86
N LEU A 107 38.38 -5.24 10.42
CA LEU A 107 37.72 -3.93 10.46
C LEU A 107 36.43 -3.90 9.61
N GLU A 108 36.45 -4.50 8.42
CA GLU A 108 35.27 -4.57 7.56
C GLU A 108 34.19 -5.49 8.16
N ASN A 109 34.60 -6.61 8.75
CA ASN A 109 33.69 -7.51 9.46
C ASN A 109 33.05 -6.81 10.68
N GLU A 110 33.84 -6.05 11.45
CA GLU A 110 33.33 -5.30 12.60
C GLU A 110 32.36 -4.17 12.19
N LYS A 111 32.64 -3.45 11.10
CA LYS A 111 31.72 -2.45 10.54
C LYS A 111 30.41 -3.06 10.09
N THR A 112 30.45 -4.17 9.35
CA THR A 112 29.22 -4.85 8.89
C THR A 112 28.38 -5.37 10.06
N GLN A 113 29.01 -5.89 11.13
CA GLN A 113 28.30 -6.27 12.36
C GLN A 113 27.69 -5.06 13.08
N ARG A 114 28.40 -3.94 13.14
CA ARG A 114 27.92 -2.67 13.71
C ARG A 114 26.71 -2.14 12.95
N ASP A 115 26.76 -2.15 11.61
CA ASP A 115 25.63 -1.72 10.78
C ASP A 115 24.41 -2.63 10.94
N ALA A 116 24.62 -3.94 11.08
CA ALA A 116 23.54 -4.90 11.37
C ALA A 116 22.90 -4.65 12.75
N LEU A 117 23.70 -4.32 13.77
CA LEU A 117 23.20 -3.95 15.10
C LEU A 117 22.44 -2.62 15.08
N GLU A 118 22.92 -1.63 14.31
CA GLU A 118 22.25 -0.33 14.18
C GLU A 118 20.90 -0.48 13.47
N ALA A 119 20.84 -1.29 12.41
CA ALA A 119 19.58 -1.63 11.74
C ALA A 119 18.58 -2.29 12.72
N ARG A 120 19.04 -3.22 13.56
CA ARG A 120 18.20 -3.86 14.59
C ARG A 120 17.74 -2.86 15.65
N TYR A 121 18.61 -1.96 16.09
CA TYR A 121 18.26 -0.91 17.04
C TYR A 121 17.18 0.02 16.49
N GLN A 122 17.32 0.48 15.24
CA GLN A 122 16.33 1.34 14.58
C GLN A 122 14.99 0.63 14.40
N ALA A 123 15.01 -0.66 14.01
CA ALA A 123 13.79 -1.45 13.86
C ALA A 123 13.03 -1.59 15.19
N LEU A 124 13.74 -1.89 16.29
CA LEU A 124 13.15 -2.02 17.62
C LEU A 124 12.66 -0.67 18.17
N GLN A 125 13.31 0.43 17.82
CA GLN A 125 12.85 1.78 18.17
C GLN A 125 11.55 2.13 17.45
N LEU A 126 11.43 1.77 16.17
CA LEU A 126 10.18 1.92 15.41
C LEU A 126 9.05 1.09 16.01
N GLU A 127 9.32 -0.16 16.38
CA GLU A 127 8.35 -1.04 17.05
C GLU A 127 7.87 -0.43 18.38
N ASN A 128 8.78 0.10 19.20
CA ASN A 128 8.42 0.79 20.44
C ASN A 128 7.51 2.00 20.20
N ASN A 129 7.75 2.78 19.15
CA ASN A 129 6.88 3.90 18.79
C ASN A 129 5.48 3.40 18.39
N GLN A 130 5.39 2.32 17.62
CA GLN A 130 4.10 1.71 17.25
C GLN A 130 3.34 1.17 18.47
N LEU A 131 4.04 0.54 19.41
CA LEU A 131 3.44 0.06 20.66
C LEU A 131 2.90 1.23 21.50
N LYS A 132 3.66 2.34 21.60
CA LYS A 132 3.22 3.57 22.28
C LYS A 132 1.95 4.14 21.66
N ASP A 133 1.91 4.26 20.34
CA ASP A 133 0.75 4.76 19.62
C ASP A 133 -0.47 3.86 19.85
N LYS A 134 -0.29 2.53 19.85
CA LYS A 134 -1.37 1.57 20.09
C LYS A 134 -1.90 1.64 21.52
N ILE A 135 -1.02 1.76 22.52
CA ILE A 135 -1.41 1.95 23.93
C ILE A 135 -2.20 3.24 24.09
N GLN A 136 -1.75 4.34 23.48
CA GLN A 136 -2.46 5.61 23.54
C GLN A 136 -3.84 5.53 22.89
N GLN A 137 -3.94 4.87 21.74
CA GLN A 137 -5.22 4.64 21.07
C GLN A 137 -6.19 3.84 21.97
N LEU A 138 -5.77 2.69 22.49
CA LEU A 138 -6.62 1.86 23.35
C LEU A 138 -7.01 2.58 24.65
N SER A 139 -6.10 3.36 25.24
CA SER A 139 -6.40 4.18 26.42
C SER A 139 -7.45 5.26 26.11
N SER A 140 -7.36 5.91 24.95
CA SER A 140 -8.36 6.89 24.52
C SER A 140 -9.73 6.24 24.28
N GLU A 141 -9.75 5.04 23.70
CA GLU A 141 -10.98 4.29 23.48
C GLU A 141 -11.63 3.88 24.81
N ASN A 142 -10.85 3.36 25.77
CA ASN A 142 -11.36 3.02 27.10
C ASN A 142 -11.92 4.24 27.85
N THR A 143 -11.27 5.41 27.77
CA THR A 143 -11.84 6.61 28.41
C THR A 143 -13.17 7.01 27.78
N THR A 144 -13.31 6.93 26.46
CA THR A 144 -14.59 7.22 25.79
C THR A 144 -15.68 6.21 26.14
N LEU A 145 -15.36 4.92 26.22
CA LEU A 145 -16.30 3.87 26.63
C LEU A 145 -16.75 4.04 28.08
N HIS A 146 -15.82 4.38 28.99
CA HIS A 146 -16.17 4.67 30.38
C HIS A 146 -17.07 5.90 30.52
N GLU A 147 -16.81 6.96 29.76
CA GLU A 147 -17.65 8.15 29.72
C GLU A 147 -19.07 7.81 29.22
N GLN A 148 -19.18 7.00 28.16
CA GLN A 148 -20.47 6.53 27.64
C GLN A 148 -21.22 5.65 28.65
N LEU A 149 -20.53 4.76 29.35
CA LEU A 149 -21.12 3.92 30.40
C LEU A 149 -21.61 4.77 31.58
N ALA A 150 -20.84 5.78 32.00
CA ALA A 150 -21.26 6.72 33.04
C ALA A 150 -22.50 7.53 32.62
N GLN A 151 -22.55 7.97 31.35
CA GLN A 151 -23.71 8.66 30.80
C GLN A 151 -24.95 7.76 30.76
N LEU A 152 -24.82 6.51 30.28
CA LEU A 152 -25.90 5.53 30.28
C LEU A 152 -26.41 5.22 31.70
N ALA A 153 -25.50 5.05 32.65
CA ALA A 153 -25.86 4.82 34.06
C ALA A 153 -26.64 6.01 34.66
N SER A 154 -26.25 7.24 34.34
CA SER A 154 -26.96 8.45 34.79
C SER A 154 -28.34 8.63 34.14
N GLN A 155 -28.50 8.22 32.88
CA GLN A 155 -29.80 8.23 32.20
C GLN A 155 -30.75 7.18 32.80
N SER A 156 -30.22 5.98 33.12
CA SER A 156 -31.00 4.93 33.77
C SER A 156 -31.52 5.37 35.13
N SER A 157 -30.68 6.00 35.96
CA SER A 157 -31.10 6.47 37.28
C SER A 157 -32.13 7.61 37.20
N GLN A 158 -32.00 8.52 36.22
CA GLN A 158 -33.03 9.53 35.96
C GLN A 158 -34.36 8.91 35.50
N SER A 159 -34.32 7.85 34.70
CA SER A 159 -35.51 7.11 34.28
C SER A 159 -36.22 6.45 35.47
N GLU A 160 -35.47 5.82 36.37
CA GLU A 160 -36.03 5.21 37.59
C GLU A 160 -36.67 6.25 38.52
N GLN A 161 -35.99 7.39 38.73
CA GLN A 161 -36.54 8.50 39.52
C GLN A 161 -37.83 9.07 38.89
N TRP A 162 -37.87 9.20 37.56
CA TRP A 162 -39.06 9.68 36.87
C TRP A 162 -40.22 8.68 37.00
N GLN A 163 -39.97 7.37 36.90
CA GLN A 163 -40.99 6.35 37.12
C GLN A 163 -41.55 6.37 38.55
N GLN A 164 -40.70 6.52 39.55
CA GLN A 164 -41.13 6.65 40.95
C GLN A 164 -41.98 7.89 41.18
N ASN A 165 -41.55 9.05 40.66
CA ASN A 165 -42.31 10.29 40.75
C ASN A 165 -43.65 10.19 40.01
N TYR A 166 -43.68 9.54 38.85
CA TYR A 166 -44.91 9.32 38.10
C TYR A 166 -45.93 8.48 38.88
N GLN A 167 -45.48 7.40 39.55
CA GLN A 167 -46.34 6.58 40.40
C GLN A 167 -46.88 7.36 41.60
N LEU A 168 -46.04 8.15 42.27
CA LEU A 168 -46.47 9.00 43.39
C LEU A 168 -47.56 9.99 42.98
N VAL A 169 -47.38 10.66 41.84
CA VAL A 169 -48.38 11.61 41.30
C VAL A 169 -49.67 10.90 40.92
N LEU A 170 -49.59 9.65 40.43
CA LEU A 170 -50.77 8.85 40.11
C LEU A 170 -51.56 8.49 41.38
N ASP A 171 -50.87 8.08 42.44
CA ASP A 171 -51.48 7.74 43.73
C ASP A 171 -52.09 8.98 44.39
N GLU A 172 -51.40 10.12 44.34
CA GLU A 172 -51.91 11.40 44.84
C GLU A 172 -53.17 11.83 44.08
N LYS A 173 -53.17 11.71 42.75
CA LYS A 173 -54.36 11.98 41.92
C LYS A 173 -55.53 11.08 42.29
N GLN A 174 -55.30 9.79 42.53
CA GLN A 174 -56.37 8.87 42.96
C GLN A 174 -56.93 9.25 44.34
N SER A 175 -56.05 9.58 45.29
CA SER A 175 -56.42 10.06 46.62
C SER A 175 -57.29 11.33 46.55
N LEU A 176 -56.85 12.32 45.77
CA LEU A 176 -57.61 13.57 45.56
C LEU A 176 -58.96 13.30 44.89
N GLN A 177 -59.04 12.39 43.93
CA GLN A 177 -60.31 12.00 43.31
C GLN A 177 -61.28 11.38 44.32
N GLN A 178 -60.80 10.50 45.20
CA GLN A 178 -61.61 9.93 46.28
C GLN A 178 -62.09 11.01 47.25
N GLN A 179 -61.21 11.95 47.63
CA GLN A 179 -61.56 13.04 48.51
C GLN A 179 -62.63 13.97 47.90
N VAL A 180 -62.51 14.30 46.60
CA VAL A 180 -63.52 15.08 45.89
C VAL A 180 -64.87 14.34 45.81
N ALA A 181 -64.86 13.03 45.59
CA ALA A 181 -66.08 12.22 45.59
C ALA A 181 -66.77 12.24 46.96
N GLN A 182 -66.00 12.09 48.04
CA GLN A 182 -66.50 12.15 49.41
C GLN A 182 -67.08 13.53 49.75
N LEU A 183 -66.42 14.61 49.36
CA LEU A 183 -66.92 15.98 49.56
C LEU A 183 -68.21 16.24 48.75
N ARG A 184 -68.32 15.72 47.53
CA ARG A 184 -69.57 15.79 46.75
C ARG A 184 -70.71 15.07 47.45
N GLN A 185 -70.44 13.89 48.00
CA GLN A 185 -71.44 13.15 48.78
C GLN A 185 -71.87 13.94 50.02
N GLN A 186 -70.93 14.51 50.78
CA GLN A 186 -71.25 15.35 51.93
C GLN A 186 -72.08 16.58 51.54
N ASN A 187 -71.72 17.27 50.47
CA ASN A 187 -72.50 18.42 49.97
C ASN A 187 -73.91 18.02 49.55
N SER A 188 -74.11 16.83 48.96
CA SER A 188 -75.44 16.35 48.62
C SER A 188 -76.31 16.09 49.86
N ILE A 189 -75.71 15.55 50.93
CA ILE A 189 -76.39 15.32 52.21
C ILE A 189 -76.76 16.67 52.85
N LEU A 190 -75.82 17.62 52.89
CA LEU A 190 -76.06 18.95 53.43
C LEU A 190 -77.11 19.72 52.63
N ALA A 191 -77.10 19.63 51.30
CA ALA A 191 -78.12 20.25 50.46
C ALA A 191 -79.52 19.71 50.76
N ARG A 192 -79.64 18.40 51.02
CA ARG A 192 -80.90 17.78 51.43
C ARG A 192 -81.35 18.28 52.80
N GLN A 193 -80.45 18.29 53.79
CA GLN A 193 -80.75 18.84 55.12
C GLN A 193 -81.19 20.31 55.08
N LEU A 194 -80.57 21.11 54.21
CA LEU A 194 -80.95 22.51 54.01
C LEU A 194 -82.34 22.65 53.36
N ALA A 195 -82.70 21.76 52.44
CA ALA A 195 -84.03 21.74 51.83
C ALA A 195 -85.10 21.38 52.86
N ASP A 196 -84.88 20.32 53.64
CA ASP A 196 -85.79 19.88 54.71
C ASP A 196 -86.00 21.02 55.74
N ALA A 197 -84.92 21.67 56.18
CA ALA A 197 -85.00 22.81 57.10
C ALA A 197 -85.75 24.02 56.53
N ARG A 198 -85.69 24.25 55.21
CA ARG A 198 -86.45 25.33 54.54
C ARG A 198 -87.94 25.00 54.47
N GLU A 199 -88.30 23.75 54.22
CA GLU A 199 -89.70 23.30 54.25
C GLU A 199 -90.27 23.47 55.67
N GLU A 200 -89.53 23.03 56.69
CA GLU A 200 -89.92 23.24 58.10
C GLU A 200 -90.13 24.73 58.40
N HIS A 201 -89.20 25.60 57.96
CA HIS A 201 -89.33 27.04 58.16
C HIS A 201 -90.53 27.65 57.43
N GLN A 202 -90.87 27.18 56.23
CA GLN A 202 -92.07 27.64 55.51
C GLN A 202 -93.34 27.25 56.27
N LEU A 203 -93.42 26.00 56.72
CA LEU A 203 -94.56 25.48 57.48
C LEU A 203 -94.72 26.23 58.82
N LEU A 204 -93.61 26.54 59.48
CA LEU A 204 -93.60 27.34 60.71
C LEU A 204 -94.05 28.80 60.46
N ARG A 205 -93.66 29.38 59.31
CA ARG A 205 -94.06 30.73 58.92
C ARG A 205 -95.55 30.80 58.56
N GLU A 206 -96.08 29.76 57.92
CA GLU A 206 -97.53 29.62 57.69
C GLU A 206 -98.30 29.50 59.00
N GLN A 207 -97.82 28.66 59.94
CA GLN A 207 -98.39 28.59 61.29
C GLN A 207 -98.31 29.93 62.02
N TYR A 208 -97.19 30.64 61.95
CA TYR A 208 -97.03 31.97 62.54
C TYR A 208 -98.03 32.98 61.97
N ASN A 209 -98.22 33.00 60.65
CA ASN A 209 -99.21 33.88 60.02
C ASN A 209 -100.65 33.53 60.42
N GLN A 210 -100.96 32.24 60.61
CA GLN A 210 -102.26 31.79 61.12
C GLN A 210 -102.47 32.18 62.59
N LEU A 211 -101.43 32.08 63.44
CA LEU A 211 -101.47 32.46 64.85
C LEU A 211 -101.48 33.98 65.08
N SER A 212 -100.81 34.76 64.21
CA SER A 212 -100.83 36.23 64.21
C SER A 212 -102.22 36.81 63.91
N MET A 213 -103.15 36.00 63.41
CA MET A 213 -104.54 36.37 63.11
C MET A 213 -105.53 35.92 64.22
N ALA A 214 -105.07 35.27 65.28
CA ALA A 214 -105.90 34.80 66.39
C ALA A 214 -105.71 35.64 67.67
N PRO A 215 -106.77 35.96 68.44
CA PRO A 215 -106.65 36.78 69.65
C PRO A 215 -106.15 35.95 70.85
N SER A 216 -104.94 36.31 71.30
CA SER A 216 -104.36 36.29 72.67
C SER A 216 -104.66 35.15 73.67
N GLU A 217 -103.64 34.32 73.96
CA GLU A 217 -103.39 33.74 75.31
C GLU A 217 -101.88 33.77 75.65
N SER A 218 -101.52 34.43 76.76
CA SER A 218 -100.24 35.15 76.94
C SER A 218 -99.08 34.40 77.64
N ASN A 219 -99.23 33.19 78.17
CA ASN A 219 -98.12 32.56 78.96
C ASN A 219 -97.51 31.28 78.36
N ALA A 220 -98.22 30.55 77.49
CA ALA A 220 -97.63 29.43 76.75
C ALA A 220 -96.79 29.92 75.54
N LEU A 221 -97.17 31.06 74.97
CA LEU A 221 -96.48 31.70 73.85
C LEU A 221 -95.07 32.15 74.23
N GLU A 222 -94.88 32.72 75.41
CA GLU A 222 -93.57 33.19 75.90
C GLU A 222 -92.60 32.02 76.15
N GLN A 223 -93.08 30.88 76.69
CA GLN A 223 -92.24 29.68 76.85
C GLN A 223 -91.92 29.00 75.52
N ALA A 224 -92.85 28.99 74.57
CA ALA A 224 -92.58 28.51 73.21
C ALA A 224 -91.56 29.39 72.48
N GLN A 225 -91.69 30.72 72.62
CA GLN A 225 -90.73 31.71 72.10
C GLN A 225 -89.35 31.54 72.72
N ALA A 226 -89.24 31.33 74.03
CA ALA A 226 -87.95 31.10 74.70
C ALA A 226 -87.25 29.82 74.20
N LYS A 227 -88.01 28.73 73.98
CA LYS A 227 -87.46 27.49 73.39
C LYS A 227 -86.98 27.70 71.96
N GLN A 228 -87.70 28.50 71.18
CA GLN A 228 -87.37 28.80 69.79
C GLN A 228 -86.15 29.74 69.67
N ILE A 229 -86.01 30.70 70.58
CA ILE A 229 -84.80 31.53 70.69
C ILE A 229 -83.60 30.66 71.07
N PHE A 230 -83.77 29.70 71.98
CA PHE A 230 -82.70 28.78 72.36
C PHE A 230 -82.28 27.85 71.20
N SER A 231 -83.24 27.33 70.42
CA SER A 231 -82.91 26.52 69.24
C SER A 231 -82.19 27.34 68.17
N LEU A 232 -82.62 28.58 67.93
CA LEU A 232 -81.95 29.50 67.00
C LEU A 232 -80.53 29.85 67.45
N GLN A 233 -80.31 30.07 68.75
CA GLN A 233 -78.97 30.31 69.30
C GLN A 233 -78.04 29.10 69.10
N ASN A 234 -78.57 27.88 69.23
CA ASN A 234 -77.79 26.67 68.94
C ASN A 234 -77.48 26.54 67.45
N SER A 235 -78.44 26.80 66.57
CA SER A 235 -78.18 26.81 65.11
C SER A 235 -77.16 27.86 64.71
N ILE A 236 -77.20 29.07 65.29
CA ILE A 236 -76.19 30.11 65.04
C ILE A 236 -74.80 29.64 65.49
N ARG A 237 -74.69 28.97 66.64
CA ARG A 237 -73.43 28.40 67.12
C ARG A 237 -72.89 27.33 66.16
N ASP A 238 -73.76 26.47 65.65
CA ASP A 238 -73.40 25.43 64.69
C ASP A 238 -72.96 26.02 63.34
N TYR A 239 -73.63 27.08 62.88
CA TYR A 239 -73.21 27.81 61.67
C TYR A 239 -71.86 28.50 61.86
N GLN A 240 -71.60 29.09 63.02
CA GLN A 240 -70.29 29.67 63.34
C GLN A 240 -69.18 28.62 63.32
N ALA A 241 -69.43 27.44 63.91
CA ALA A 241 -68.49 26.32 63.86
C ALA A 241 -68.25 25.84 62.41
N THR A 242 -69.29 25.82 61.58
CA THR A 242 -69.21 25.43 60.17
C THR A 242 -68.41 26.44 59.35
N ILE A 243 -68.65 27.74 59.53
CA ILE A 243 -67.88 28.82 58.90
C ILE A 243 -66.41 28.70 59.26
N HIS A 244 -66.09 28.38 60.53
CA HIS A 244 -64.71 28.22 60.94
C HIS A 244 -64.04 27.01 60.28
N ARG A 245 -64.74 25.87 60.14
CA ARG A 245 -64.24 24.71 59.38
C ARG A 245 -64.01 25.05 57.91
N GLN A 246 -64.91 25.83 57.29
CA GLN A 246 -64.75 26.27 55.89
C GLN A 246 -63.54 27.18 55.70
N GLN A 247 -63.26 28.08 56.64
CA GLN A 247 -62.07 28.93 56.58
C GLN A 247 -60.78 28.10 56.65
N MET A 248 -60.76 27.04 57.46
CA MET A 248 -59.61 26.14 57.52
C MET A 248 -59.45 25.34 56.23
N ALA A 249 -60.55 24.84 55.65
CA ALA A 249 -60.52 24.16 54.35
C ALA A 249 -60.04 25.09 53.22
N LEU A 250 -60.45 26.37 53.20
CA LEU A 250 -59.98 27.34 52.20
C LEU A 250 -58.48 27.66 52.34
N LYS A 251 -57.94 27.70 53.56
CA LYS A 251 -56.49 27.85 53.78
C LYS A 251 -55.72 26.65 53.25
N GLU A 252 -56.23 25.45 53.49
CA GLU A 252 -55.66 24.20 52.97
C GLU A 252 -55.66 24.18 51.44
N TYR A 253 -56.79 24.51 50.80
CA TYR A 253 -56.88 24.64 49.34
C TYR A 253 -55.89 25.66 48.77
N ARG A 254 -55.69 26.80 49.46
CA ARG A 254 -54.72 27.80 49.04
C ARG A 254 -53.28 27.27 49.12
N SER A 255 -52.96 26.48 50.14
CA SER A 255 -51.65 25.82 50.25
C SER A 255 -51.43 24.85 49.10
N GLN A 256 -52.43 24.03 48.78
CA GLN A 256 -52.35 23.07 47.67
C GLN A 256 -52.20 23.76 46.31
N MET A 257 -52.85 24.91 46.11
CA MET A 257 -52.68 25.71 44.88
C MET A 257 -51.25 26.23 44.73
N ILE A 258 -50.62 26.68 45.82
CA ILE A 258 -49.22 27.14 45.82
C ILE A 258 -48.27 25.97 45.49
N THR A 259 -48.53 24.78 46.03
CA THR A 259 -47.76 23.57 45.69
C THR A 259 -47.90 23.20 44.22
N LEU A 260 -49.11 23.29 43.67
CA LEU A 260 -49.35 23.05 42.24
C LEU A 260 -48.65 24.08 41.35
N GLU A 261 -48.64 25.34 41.75
CA GLU A 261 -47.96 26.43 41.03
C GLU A 261 -46.44 26.19 40.99
N GLY A 262 -45.84 25.73 42.10
CA GLY A 262 -44.44 25.31 42.12
C GLY A 262 -44.14 24.10 41.21
N ALA A 263 -45.05 23.11 41.16
CA ALA A 263 -44.90 21.96 40.26
C ALA A 263 -45.03 22.33 38.77
N ILE A 264 -45.77 23.39 38.44
CA ILE A 264 -45.87 23.93 37.08
C ILE A 264 -44.58 24.64 36.68
N ASP A 265 -43.93 25.37 37.60
CA ASP A 265 -42.63 25.99 37.37
C ASP A 265 -41.53 24.94 37.10
N ASP A 266 -41.56 23.79 37.80
CA ASP A 266 -40.64 22.67 37.53
C ASP A 266 -40.83 22.07 36.13
N HIS A 267 -42.06 22.06 35.59
CA HIS A 267 -42.33 21.63 34.22
C HIS A 267 -41.76 22.60 33.17
N ALA A 268 -41.76 23.90 33.44
CA ALA A 268 -41.14 24.89 32.56
C ALA A 268 -39.61 24.71 32.48
N ASP A 269 -38.96 24.30 33.59
CA ASP A 269 -37.52 23.96 33.58
C ASP A 269 -37.23 22.68 32.77
N MET A 270 -38.14 21.70 32.77
CA MET A 270 -38.00 20.50 31.93
C MET A 270 -38.11 20.80 30.43
N GLU A 271 -39.01 21.69 30.02
CA GLU A 271 -39.14 22.11 28.61
C GLU A 271 -37.86 22.83 28.13
N ALA A 272 -37.29 23.71 28.96
CA ALA A 272 -36.02 24.36 28.67
C ALA A 272 -34.85 23.35 28.54
N ARG A 273 -34.80 22.33 29.40
CA ARG A 273 -33.81 21.24 29.32
C ARG A 273 -33.98 20.40 28.06
N TRP A 274 -35.22 20.10 27.66
CA TRP A 274 -35.49 19.34 26.43
C TRP A 274 -35.07 20.11 25.19
N LEU A 275 -35.37 21.41 25.13
CA LEU A 275 -34.91 22.30 24.06
C LEU A 275 -33.37 22.36 23.98
N ALA A 276 -32.69 22.45 25.13
CA ALA A 276 -31.24 22.42 25.19
C ALA A 276 -30.65 21.07 24.73
N MET A 277 -31.33 19.96 25.03
CA MET A 277 -30.94 18.62 24.58
C MET A 277 -31.14 18.46 23.06
N ASP A 278 -32.24 18.94 22.51
CA ASP A 278 -32.50 18.94 21.07
C ASP A 278 -31.47 19.78 20.31
N GLN A 279 -31.12 20.95 20.86
CA GLN A 279 -30.07 21.81 20.30
C GLN A 279 -28.69 21.13 20.34
N LYS A 280 -28.38 20.38 21.41
CA LYS A 280 -27.16 19.55 21.48
C LYS A 280 -27.18 18.43 20.45
N LEU A 281 -28.32 17.78 20.24
CA LEU A 281 -28.48 16.70 19.27
C LEU A 281 -28.32 17.22 17.83
N ALA A 282 -28.92 18.36 17.50
CA ALA A 282 -28.73 19.05 16.22
C ALA A 282 -27.25 19.42 16.00
N THR A 283 -26.57 19.94 17.04
CA THR A 283 -25.14 20.26 16.97
C THR A 283 -24.28 19.01 16.75
N ALA A 284 -24.61 17.89 17.42
CA ALA A 284 -23.93 16.62 17.25
C ALA A 284 -24.12 16.05 15.84
N GLN A 285 -25.31 16.16 15.26
CA GLN A 285 -25.58 15.74 13.87
C GLN A 285 -24.75 16.54 12.86
N VAL A 286 -24.67 17.87 13.01
CA VAL A 286 -23.82 18.72 12.15
C VAL A 286 -22.34 18.36 12.29
N ASN A 287 -21.87 18.11 13.50
CA ASN A 287 -20.50 17.67 13.74
C ASN A 287 -20.20 16.31 13.10
N ASN A 288 -21.11 15.33 13.23
CA ASN A 288 -20.98 14.02 12.58
C ASN A 288 -20.95 14.15 11.06
N ALA A 289 -21.79 14.99 10.46
CA ALA A 289 -21.76 15.24 9.02
C ALA A 289 -20.41 15.85 8.57
N ARG A 290 -19.86 16.80 9.35
CA ARG A 290 -18.55 17.39 9.09
C ARG A 290 -17.42 16.36 9.20
N LEU A 291 -17.44 15.51 10.22
CA LEU A 291 -16.45 14.44 10.40
C LEU A 291 -16.52 13.41 9.26
N ALA A 292 -17.73 13.01 8.84
CA ALA A 292 -17.91 12.12 7.71
C ALA A 292 -17.32 12.72 6.41
N GLN A 293 -17.50 14.02 6.19
CA GLN A 293 -16.90 14.72 5.06
C GLN A 293 -15.36 14.79 5.15
N GLN A 294 -14.81 15.03 6.34
CA GLN A 294 -13.35 14.99 6.56
C GLN A 294 -12.78 13.60 6.31
N LEU A 295 -13.47 12.55 6.74
CA LEU A 295 -13.08 11.16 6.50
C LEU A 295 -13.10 10.84 5.00
N ALA A 296 -14.15 11.24 4.28
CA ALA A 296 -14.22 11.06 2.83
C ALA A 296 -13.06 11.77 2.09
N ASN A 297 -12.73 13.00 2.51
CA ASN A 297 -11.60 13.74 1.93
C ASN A 297 -10.24 13.09 2.24
N ALA A 298 -10.06 12.58 3.47
CA ALA A 298 -8.85 11.86 3.86
C ALA A 298 -8.70 10.56 3.07
N GLN A 299 -9.79 9.81 2.89
CA GLN A 299 -9.84 8.59 2.07
C GLN A 299 -9.43 8.87 0.61
N ALA A 300 -9.96 9.96 0.02
CA ALA A 300 -9.62 10.36 -1.33
C ALA A 300 -8.12 10.72 -1.47
N SER A 301 -7.56 11.45 -0.50
CA SER A 301 -6.13 11.79 -0.49
C SER A 301 -5.23 10.57 -0.34
N LEU A 302 -5.64 9.60 0.48
CA LEU A 302 -4.92 8.33 0.66
C LEU A 302 -4.91 7.53 -0.64
N ASN A 303 -6.04 7.44 -1.34
CA ASN A 303 -6.12 6.79 -2.65
C ASN A 303 -5.23 7.48 -3.70
N GLU A 304 -5.18 8.82 -3.73
CA GLU A 304 -4.30 9.57 -4.61
C GLU A 304 -2.81 9.28 -4.33
N LYS A 305 -2.42 9.24 -3.05
CA LYS A 305 -1.04 8.90 -2.66
C LYS A 305 -0.68 7.46 -3.01
N ASN A 306 -1.58 6.51 -2.79
CA ASN A 306 -1.39 5.12 -3.16
C ASN A 306 -1.20 4.96 -4.67
N GLN A 307 -1.97 5.70 -5.47
CA GLN A 307 -1.78 5.72 -6.92
C GLN A 307 -0.38 6.26 -7.29
N LYS A 308 0.06 7.37 -6.71
CA LYS A 308 1.40 7.92 -6.96
C LYS A 308 2.52 6.95 -6.59
N VAL A 309 2.38 6.19 -5.49
CA VAL A 309 3.36 5.15 -5.12
C VAL A 309 3.38 4.03 -6.16
N SER A 310 2.22 3.61 -6.66
CA SER A 310 2.14 2.61 -7.73
C SER A 310 2.81 3.10 -9.02
N ASP A 311 2.55 4.34 -9.43
CA ASP A 311 3.14 4.96 -10.61
C ASP A 311 4.66 5.10 -10.47
N LEU A 312 5.15 5.52 -9.30
CA LEU A 312 6.59 5.60 -9.00
C LEU A 312 7.27 4.23 -9.02
N ASN A 313 6.64 3.19 -8.46
CA ASN A 313 7.17 1.83 -8.51
C ASN A 313 7.27 1.33 -9.96
N GLN A 314 6.26 1.61 -10.78
CA GLN A 314 6.29 1.26 -12.20
C GLN A 314 7.41 2.02 -12.94
N ALA A 315 7.60 3.31 -12.64
CA ALA A 315 8.70 4.10 -13.20
C ALA A 315 10.09 3.57 -12.77
N LEU A 316 10.24 3.12 -11.51
CA LEU A 316 11.47 2.54 -11.00
C LEU A 316 11.81 1.21 -11.67
N VAL A 317 10.82 0.33 -11.86
CA VAL A 317 10.99 -0.93 -12.61
C VAL A 317 11.42 -0.65 -14.04
N LYS A 318 10.79 0.33 -14.70
CA LYS A 318 11.18 0.74 -16.05
C LYS A 318 12.62 1.25 -16.10
N LEU A 319 12.99 2.15 -15.18
CA LEU A 319 14.34 2.68 -15.09
C LEU A 319 15.38 1.57 -14.87
N LYS A 320 15.08 0.59 -14.01
CA LYS A 320 15.96 -0.56 -13.77
C LYS A 320 16.15 -1.42 -15.02
N ASN A 321 15.08 -1.66 -15.79
CA ASN A 321 15.17 -2.38 -17.06
C ASN A 321 15.97 -1.60 -18.10
N ASP A 322 15.71 -0.30 -18.24
CA ASP A 322 16.43 0.58 -19.16
C ASP A 322 17.93 0.62 -18.81
N LEU A 323 18.27 0.65 -17.51
CA LEU A 323 19.66 0.60 -17.04
C LEU A 323 20.32 -0.75 -17.35
N GLY A 324 19.59 -1.87 -17.18
CA GLY A 324 20.09 -3.20 -17.52
C GLY A 324 20.33 -3.40 -19.02
N ILE A 325 19.48 -2.81 -19.86
CA ILE A 325 19.70 -2.77 -21.32
C ILE A 325 20.96 -1.97 -21.63
N LEU A 326 21.11 -0.78 -21.04
CA LEU A 326 22.27 0.08 -21.25
C LEU A 326 23.59 -0.58 -20.79
N GLU A 327 23.57 -1.28 -19.66
CA GLU A 327 24.73 -2.04 -19.16
C GLU A 327 25.12 -3.15 -20.13
N ASN A 328 24.14 -3.92 -20.64
CA ASN A 328 24.39 -4.97 -21.63
C ASN A 328 24.92 -4.41 -22.96
N ASP A 329 24.41 -3.28 -23.42
CA ASP A 329 24.91 -2.58 -24.61
C ASP A 329 26.35 -2.08 -24.40
N THR A 330 26.68 -1.61 -23.19
CA THR A 330 28.03 -1.15 -22.84
C THR A 330 29.01 -2.32 -22.79
N ILE A 331 28.63 -3.45 -22.19
CA ILE A 331 29.45 -4.67 -22.17
C ILE A 331 29.69 -5.17 -23.59
N SER A 332 28.66 -5.17 -24.44
CA SER A 332 28.76 -5.56 -25.84
C SER A 332 29.71 -4.64 -26.60
N LEU A 333 29.59 -3.32 -26.43
CA LEU A 333 30.49 -2.34 -27.03
C LEU A 333 31.94 -2.49 -26.54
N GLN A 334 32.15 -2.77 -25.25
CA GLN A 334 33.47 -2.97 -24.68
C GLN A 334 34.13 -4.25 -25.20
N ALA A 335 33.36 -5.34 -25.34
CA ALA A 335 33.82 -6.58 -25.97
C ALA A 335 34.16 -6.38 -27.45
N GLU A 336 33.34 -5.63 -28.19
CA GLU A 336 33.61 -5.25 -29.59
C GLU A 336 34.88 -4.40 -29.70
N SER A 337 35.07 -3.42 -28.82
CA SER A 337 36.28 -2.58 -28.78
C SER A 337 37.51 -3.42 -28.48
N HIS A 338 37.45 -4.30 -27.48
CA HIS A 338 38.60 -5.15 -27.11
C HIS A 338 38.98 -6.15 -28.21
N SER A 339 37.98 -6.69 -28.92
CA SER A 339 38.21 -7.52 -30.11
C SER A 339 38.91 -6.72 -31.21
N MET A 340 38.47 -5.48 -31.46
CA MET A 340 39.10 -4.60 -32.44
C MET A 340 40.53 -4.24 -32.04
N ASP A 341 40.76 -3.87 -30.77
CA ASP A 341 42.09 -3.56 -30.25
C ASP A 341 43.05 -4.75 -30.43
N SER A 342 42.58 -5.96 -30.11
CA SER A 342 43.36 -7.19 -30.30
C SER A 342 43.72 -7.42 -31.78
N GLN A 343 42.77 -7.18 -32.68
CA GLN A 343 43.02 -7.25 -34.13
C GLN A 343 43.99 -6.14 -34.59
N LEU A 344 43.93 -4.94 -34.02
CA LEU A 344 44.79 -3.82 -34.40
C LEU A 344 46.25 -4.00 -33.97
N VAL A 345 46.51 -4.57 -32.79
CA VAL A 345 47.87 -4.82 -32.29
C VAL A 345 48.54 -5.99 -33.02
N SER A 346 47.74 -6.91 -33.55
CA SER A 346 48.24 -8.00 -34.38
C SER A 346 48.98 -7.45 -35.62
N SER A 347 50.21 -7.92 -35.83
CA SER A 347 51.12 -7.39 -36.85
C SER A 347 52.01 -8.49 -37.43
N ILE A 348 52.52 -8.27 -38.64
CA ILE A 348 53.48 -9.18 -39.28
C ILE A 348 54.88 -8.80 -38.82
N GLN A 349 55.63 -9.75 -38.26
CA GLN A 349 56.99 -9.51 -37.74
C GLN A 349 58.08 -9.86 -38.74
N THR A 350 58.02 -11.08 -39.27
CA THR A 350 59.07 -11.64 -40.11
C THR A 350 58.41 -12.22 -41.33
N VAL A 351 58.89 -11.85 -42.50
CA VAL A 351 58.46 -12.39 -43.78
C VAL A 351 59.68 -13.03 -44.43
N ASN A 352 59.55 -14.31 -44.76
CA ASN A 352 60.60 -15.10 -45.37
C ASN A 352 60.15 -15.50 -46.77
N TRP A 353 60.97 -15.13 -47.73
CA TRP A 353 60.80 -15.50 -49.13
C TRP A 353 61.59 -16.77 -49.40
N GLN A 354 60.94 -17.78 -49.98
CA GLN A 354 61.59 -18.93 -50.58
C GLN A 354 61.49 -18.75 -52.10
N LEU A 355 62.55 -18.17 -52.65
CA LEU A 355 62.72 -17.94 -54.07
C LEU A 355 63.63 -19.04 -54.64
N PRO A 356 63.31 -19.62 -55.82
CA PRO A 356 64.22 -20.51 -56.51
C PRO A 356 65.40 -19.72 -57.09
N ASN A 357 66.61 -20.29 -57.00
CA ASN A 357 67.83 -19.65 -57.52
C ASN A 357 68.24 -20.19 -58.92
N GLU A 358 67.70 -21.36 -59.31
CA GLU A 358 68.06 -22.06 -60.54
C GLU A 358 66.79 -22.66 -61.17
N MET A 359 66.64 -22.54 -62.49
CA MET A 359 65.51 -23.10 -63.23
C MET A 359 65.83 -23.30 -64.72
N ALA A 360 65.20 -24.29 -65.35
CA ALA A 360 65.20 -24.44 -66.80
C ALA A 360 64.38 -23.32 -67.49
N LEU A 361 64.79 -22.89 -68.69
CA LEU A 361 64.03 -21.87 -69.43
C LEU A 361 62.61 -22.37 -69.73
N ASN A 362 61.62 -21.47 -69.59
CA ASN A 362 60.19 -21.72 -69.84
C ASN A 362 59.50 -22.72 -68.91
N ASP A 363 60.11 -23.07 -67.77
CA ASP A 363 59.44 -23.91 -66.76
C ASP A 363 58.58 -23.08 -65.79
N THR A 364 57.70 -23.77 -65.08
CA THR A 364 56.87 -23.21 -64.00
C THR A 364 57.58 -23.36 -62.66
N PHE A 365 57.47 -22.35 -61.80
CA PHE A 365 58.04 -22.39 -60.45
C PHE A 365 57.05 -21.91 -59.40
N GLU A 366 57.34 -22.29 -58.15
CA GLU A 366 56.57 -21.87 -56.98
C GLU A 366 57.37 -20.85 -56.16
N ILE A 367 56.72 -19.75 -55.78
CA ILE A 367 57.22 -18.85 -54.75
C ILE A 367 56.42 -19.16 -53.48
N LEU A 368 57.14 -19.47 -52.41
CA LEU A 368 56.57 -19.61 -51.08
C LEU A 368 56.97 -18.43 -50.21
N VAL A 369 55.97 -17.77 -49.63
CA VAL A 369 56.19 -16.74 -48.62
C VAL A 369 55.60 -17.23 -47.32
N THR A 370 56.43 -17.27 -46.28
CA THR A 370 55.97 -17.54 -44.91
C THR A 370 56.12 -16.29 -44.07
N ALA A 371 55.19 -16.07 -43.15
CA ALA A 371 55.27 -14.95 -42.23
C ALA A 371 54.89 -15.35 -40.80
N THR A 372 55.52 -14.70 -39.83
CA THR A 372 55.17 -14.83 -38.41
C THR A 372 54.33 -13.65 -37.97
N VAL A 373 53.23 -13.93 -37.26
CA VAL A 373 52.29 -12.95 -36.73
C VAL A 373 52.56 -12.72 -35.24
N ALA A 374 52.82 -11.47 -34.85
CA ALA A 374 52.81 -11.06 -33.46
C ALA A 374 51.36 -11.02 -32.96
N GLN A 375 51.13 -11.58 -31.77
CA GLN A 375 49.82 -11.58 -31.11
C GLN A 375 48.71 -12.10 -32.05
N PRO A 376 48.78 -13.39 -32.44
CA PRO A 376 47.83 -13.97 -33.37
C PRO A 376 46.42 -13.98 -32.77
N VAL A 377 45.44 -13.49 -33.52
CA VAL A 377 44.02 -13.55 -33.14
C VAL A 377 43.35 -14.71 -33.86
N LEU A 378 42.57 -15.51 -33.13
CA LEU A 378 41.93 -16.72 -33.68
C LEU A 378 40.85 -16.34 -34.73
N GLY A 379 40.87 -17.01 -35.89
CA GLY A 379 39.95 -16.71 -37.00
C GLY A 379 40.33 -15.49 -37.85
N GLN A 380 41.44 -14.83 -37.53
CA GLN A 380 42.00 -13.74 -38.33
C GLN A 380 42.60 -14.28 -39.64
N SER A 381 42.47 -13.50 -40.69
CA SER A 381 42.92 -13.89 -42.01
C SER A 381 43.64 -12.76 -42.74
N TYR A 382 44.59 -13.14 -43.56
CA TYR A 382 45.48 -12.23 -44.26
C TYR A 382 45.46 -12.57 -45.75
N GLU A 383 45.29 -11.54 -46.56
CA GLU A 383 45.33 -11.62 -48.01
C GLU A 383 46.66 -11.06 -48.48
N ALA A 384 47.47 -11.89 -49.13
CA ALA A 384 48.69 -11.45 -49.79
C ALA A 384 48.45 -11.29 -51.29
N GLU A 385 48.95 -10.21 -51.85
CA GLU A 385 48.93 -9.88 -53.26
C GLU A 385 50.37 -9.81 -53.77
N LEU A 386 50.68 -10.65 -54.77
CA LEU A 386 51.98 -10.66 -55.44
C LEU A 386 51.84 -9.97 -56.80
N ILE A 387 52.60 -8.90 -57.00
CA ILE A 387 52.66 -8.14 -58.24
C ILE A 387 54.02 -8.40 -58.87
N THR A 388 54.01 -8.85 -60.11
CA THR A 388 55.19 -9.23 -60.88
C THR A 388 55.38 -8.28 -62.05
N ASP A 389 56.62 -8.14 -62.54
CA ASP A 389 56.86 -7.46 -63.82
C ASP A 389 56.11 -8.14 -64.98
N SER A 390 55.83 -7.38 -66.02
CA SER A 390 55.19 -7.73 -67.29
C SER A 390 55.77 -8.95 -68.01
N GLU A 391 57.01 -9.34 -67.68
CA GLU A 391 57.70 -10.47 -68.29
C GLU A 391 57.46 -11.79 -67.56
N ILE A 392 57.02 -11.76 -66.28
CA ILE A 392 56.64 -12.95 -65.53
C ILE A 392 55.13 -13.16 -65.65
N GLN A 393 54.74 -14.34 -66.12
CA GLN A 393 53.34 -14.73 -66.18
C GLN A 393 52.90 -15.38 -64.87
N MET A 394 51.97 -14.75 -64.17
CA MET A 394 51.29 -15.34 -63.03
C MET A 394 50.33 -16.46 -63.50
N ILE A 395 50.50 -17.68 -62.99
CA ILE A 395 49.62 -18.83 -63.28
C ILE A 395 48.53 -18.94 -62.21
N SER A 396 48.88 -18.70 -60.95
CA SER A 396 47.95 -18.70 -59.82
C SER A 396 47.18 -17.38 -59.69
N ASN A 397 46.21 -17.32 -58.79
CA ASN A 397 45.61 -16.03 -58.41
C ASN A 397 46.68 -15.13 -57.78
N ALA A 398 46.76 -13.87 -58.21
CA ALA A 398 47.69 -12.90 -57.64
C ALA A 398 47.38 -12.63 -56.16
N LYS A 399 46.10 -12.73 -55.77
CA LYS A 399 45.62 -12.59 -54.39
C LYS A 399 45.36 -13.95 -53.76
N VAL A 400 46.00 -14.23 -52.63
CA VAL A 400 45.87 -15.49 -51.90
C VAL A 400 45.57 -15.20 -50.43
N LYS A 401 44.55 -15.85 -49.89
CA LYS A 401 44.15 -15.73 -48.49
C LYS A 401 44.76 -16.86 -47.67
N ALA A 402 45.29 -16.51 -46.50
CA ALA A 402 45.77 -17.45 -45.49
C ALA A 402 45.16 -17.12 -44.13
N ASN A 403 44.85 -18.15 -43.34
CA ASN A 403 44.43 -18.01 -41.95
C ASN A 403 45.64 -18.20 -41.04
N VAL A 404 45.63 -17.57 -39.87
CA VAL A 404 46.73 -17.71 -38.91
C VAL A 404 46.64 -19.08 -38.24
N GLU A 405 47.67 -19.91 -38.43
CA GLU A 405 47.80 -21.22 -37.78
C GLU A 405 49.07 -21.22 -36.92
N GLY A 406 48.92 -21.34 -35.60
CA GLY A 406 50.07 -21.35 -34.67
C GLY A 406 50.94 -20.09 -34.72
N GLY A 407 50.38 -18.94 -35.14
CA GLY A 407 51.13 -17.70 -35.33
C GLY A 407 51.90 -17.61 -36.65
N GLN A 408 51.69 -18.54 -37.57
CA GLN A 408 52.32 -18.56 -38.90
C GLN A 408 51.29 -18.37 -40.01
N LEU A 409 51.76 -17.78 -41.11
CA LEU A 409 51.05 -17.59 -42.36
C LEU A 409 51.90 -18.16 -43.49
N GLN A 410 51.23 -18.73 -44.50
CA GLN A 410 51.87 -19.28 -45.67
C GLN A 410 51.06 -18.94 -46.92
N TRP A 411 51.72 -18.34 -47.90
CA TRP A 411 51.16 -18.08 -49.22
C TRP A 411 52.04 -18.73 -50.28
N ARG A 412 51.40 -19.16 -51.36
CA ARG A 412 52.06 -19.87 -52.46
C ARG A 412 51.52 -19.37 -53.79
N TRP A 413 52.44 -18.94 -54.65
CA TRP A 413 52.13 -18.55 -56.02
C TRP A 413 52.86 -19.45 -57.01
N ARG A 414 52.25 -19.65 -58.18
CA ARG A 414 52.83 -20.36 -59.32
C ARG A 414 53.03 -19.37 -60.47
N LEU A 415 54.23 -19.34 -61.01
CA LEU A 415 54.65 -18.40 -62.04
C LEU A 415 55.34 -19.13 -63.20
N ALA A 416 55.35 -18.51 -64.37
CA ALA A 416 56.04 -18.98 -65.56
C ALA A 416 56.74 -17.81 -66.29
N GLY A 417 57.75 -18.15 -67.08
CA GLY A 417 58.27 -17.27 -68.13
C GLY A 417 59.37 -16.31 -67.69
N LEU A 418 60.60 -16.81 -67.54
CA LEU A 418 61.77 -15.94 -67.48
C LEU A 418 62.66 -16.26 -68.69
N ASN A 419 62.65 -15.35 -69.68
CA ASN A 419 63.75 -15.25 -70.65
C ASN A 419 64.95 -14.67 -69.91
N GLU A 420 66.17 -15.19 -70.15
CA GLU A 420 67.41 -14.86 -69.41
C GLU A 420 67.58 -13.36 -69.12
N LYS A 421 67.04 -12.91 -67.99
CA LYS A 421 67.25 -11.57 -67.45
C LYS A 421 67.71 -11.68 -66.00
N PRO A 422 68.72 -10.90 -65.62
CA PRO A 422 69.32 -11.02 -64.30
C PRO A 422 68.47 -10.42 -63.17
N GLU A 423 67.44 -9.62 -63.43
CA GLU A 423 66.72 -8.88 -62.37
C GLU A 423 65.24 -8.68 -62.74
N ALA A 424 64.34 -9.51 -62.21
CA ALA A 424 62.88 -9.28 -62.27
C ALA A 424 62.36 -8.88 -60.89
N GLU A 425 61.49 -7.87 -60.81
CA GLU A 425 60.97 -7.36 -59.53
C GLU A 425 59.67 -8.06 -59.09
N LEU A 426 59.57 -8.35 -57.79
CA LEU A 426 58.45 -9.00 -57.13
C LEU A 426 57.99 -8.13 -55.96
N ASN A 427 56.82 -7.51 -56.10
CA ASN A 427 56.23 -6.69 -55.05
C ASN A 427 55.18 -7.49 -54.27
N LEU A 428 55.36 -7.60 -52.96
CA LEU A 428 54.43 -8.27 -52.05
C LEU A 428 53.68 -7.24 -51.22
N LEU A 429 52.36 -7.35 -51.21
CA LEU A 429 51.47 -6.56 -50.37
C LEU A 429 50.66 -7.51 -49.50
N ILE A 430 50.73 -7.37 -48.18
CA ILE A 430 49.91 -8.19 -47.26
C ILE A 430 48.88 -7.31 -46.57
N ARG A 431 47.62 -7.66 -46.73
CA ARG A 431 46.46 -7.00 -46.12
C ARG A 431 45.84 -7.90 -45.06
N GLN A 432 45.70 -7.37 -43.86
CA GLN A 432 44.94 -8.00 -42.80
C GLN A 432 43.44 -7.75 -43.00
N GLN A 433 42.62 -8.79 -42.86
CA GLN A 433 41.16 -8.67 -42.82
C GLN A 433 40.71 -8.61 -41.35
N MET A 434 40.14 -7.48 -40.95
CA MET A 434 39.57 -7.23 -39.62
C MET A 434 38.04 -7.25 -39.71
N SER A 435 37.37 -7.74 -38.67
CA SER A 435 35.91 -7.78 -38.59
C SER A 435 35.40 -6.86 -37.49
N PHE A 436 34.47 -5.96 -37.83
CA PHE A 436 33.81 -5.06 -36.89
C PHE A 436 32.36 -4.86 -37.31
N LYS A 437 31.39 -5.10 -36.41
CA LYS A 437 29.95 -4.95 -36.66
C LYS A 437 29.48 -5.58 -37.99
N ASN A 438 29.89 -6.82 -38.26
CA ASN A 438 29.61 -7.57 -39.50
C ASN A 438 30.16 -6.92 -40.79
N GLN A 439 31.08 -5.97 -40.68
CA GLN A 439 31.80 -5.39 -41.80
C GLN A 439 33.27 -5.84 -41.76
N THR A 440 33.80 -6.17 -42.92
CA THR A 440 35.22 -6.51 -43.08
C THR A 440 36.02 -5.29 -43.50
N ILE A 441 37.01 -4.90 -42.69
CA ILE A 441 37.93 -3.81 -42.97
C ILE A 441 39.27 -4.42 -43.37
N GLN A 442 39.84 -3.97 -44.49
CA GLN A 442 41.16 -4.40 -44.93
C GLN A 442 42.22 -3.35 -44.57
N ARG A 443 43.32 -3.77 -43.93
CA ARG A 443 44.45 -2.92 -43.57
C ARG A 443 45.73 -3.46 -44.20
N LEU A 444 46.45 -2.65 -44.97
CA LEU A 444 47.80 -3.01 -45.42
C LEU A 444 48.73 -3.07 -44.20
N VAL A 445 49.35 -4.22 -43.96
CA VAL A 445 50.19 -4.47 -42.78
C VAL A 445 51.64 -4.74 -43.13
N TYR A 446 51.93 -5.08 -44.38
CA TYR A 446 53.29 -5.33 -44.85
C TYR A 446 53.39 -5.04 -46.34
N GLN A 447 54.53 -4.48 -46.74
CA GLN A 447 54.92 -4.28 -48.13
C GLN A 447 56.42 -4.53 -48.27
N ASP A 448 56.80 -5.30 -49.27
CA ASP A 448 58.21 -5.59 -49.57
C ASP A 448 58.41 -5.76 -51.08
N ASN A 449 59.65 -5.59 -51.54
CA ASN A 449 60.06 -5.85 -52.91
C ASN A 449 61.30 -6.76 -52.91
N GLN A 450 61.30 -7.77 -53.78
CA GLN A 450 62.42 -8.67 -53.97
C GLN A 450 62.79 -8.75 -55.45
N SER A 451 64.09 -8.82 -55.73
CA SER A 451 64.57 -9.13 -57.07
C SER A 451 64.78 -10.63 -57.23
N LEU A 452 64.32 -11.16 -58.35
CA LEU A 452 64.50 -12.55 -58.75
C LEU A 452 65.48 -12.61 -59.93
N ALA A 453 66.56 -13.35 -59.75
CA ALA A 453 67.56 -13.65 -60.76
C ALA A 453 67.57 -15.16 -60.99
N LEU A 454 66.99 -15.63 -62.09
CA LEU A 454 67.08 -17.05 -62.45
C LEU A 454 68.26 -17.29 -63.37
N ILE A 455 69.23 -18.07 -62.89
CA ILE A 455 70.38 -18.48 -63.68
C ILE A 455 70.06 -19.84 -64.31
N ASN A 456 70.12 -19.92 -65.64
CA ASN A 456 70.05 -21.19 -66.35
C ASN A 456 71.35 -21.97 -66.12
N THR A 457 71.28 -23.10 -65.42
CA THR A 457 72.44 -23.97 -65.16
C THR A 457 72.67 -25.01 -66.25
N ASN A 458 71.76 -25.15 -67.21
CA ASN A 458 71.91 -26.09 -68.31
C ASN A 458 72.76 -25.50 -69.44
N LEU A 459 74.08 -25.62 -69.30
CA LEU A 459 75.07 -25.28 -70.34
C LEU A 459 74.78 -25.97 -71.68
N PHE A 460 74.14 -27.14 -71.66
CA PHE A 460 73.79 -27.89 -72.86
C PHE A 460 72.57 -27.30 -73.60
N GLU A 461 71.60 -26.73 -72.89
CA GLU A 461 70.51 -25.97 -73.54
C GLU A 461 71.01 -24.62 -74.07
N LYS A 462 71.86 -23.93 -73.31
CA LYS A 462 72.37 -22.60 -73.68
C LYS A 462 73.37 -22.64 -74.84
N TYR A 463 74.27 -23.61 -74.84
CA TYR A 463 75.36 -23.71 -75.81
C TYR A 463 75.38 -25.01 -76.59
N GLY A 464 74.58 -26.03 -76.25
CA GLY A 464 74.66 -27.33 -76.92
C GLY A 464 74.36 -27.25 -78.41
N TYR A 465 73.43 -26.39 -78.84
CA TYR A 465 73.22 -26.14 -80.27
C TYR A 465 74.48 -25.56 -80.94
N TRP A 466 75.12 -24.58 -80.31
CA TRP A 466 76.37 -24.00 -80.80
C TRP A 466 77.51 -25.01 -80.79
N THR A 467 77.66 -25.82 -79.73
CA THR A 467 78.69 -26.86 -79.61
C THR A 467 78.52 -27.93 -80.70
N ILE A 468 77.29 -28.37 -80.95
CA ILE A 468 76.98 -29.34 -82.01
C ILE A 468 77.18 -28.70 -83.40
N ALA A 469 76.76 -27.46 -83.60
CA ALA A 469 76.94 -26.73 -84.86
C ALA A 469 78.43 -26.49 -85.18
N ILE A 470 79.24 -26.14 -84.17
CA ILE A 470 80.69 -25.99 -84.31
C ILE A 470 81.35 -27.33 -84.63
N LEU A 471 80.93 -28.42 -83.95
CA LEU A 471 81.40 -29.78 -84.24
C LEU A 471 81.06 -30.22 -85.67
N LEU A 472 79.82 -29.96 -86.12
CA LEU A 472 79.38 -30.27 -87.48
C LEU A 472 80.08 -29.40 -88.53
N GLY A 473 80.32 -28.12 -88.23
CA GLY A 473 81.10 -27.21 -89.09
C GLY A 473 82.56 -27.65 -89.23
N LEU A 474 83.19 -28.10 -88.15
CA LEU A 474 84.54 -28.66 -88.17
C LEU A 474 84.61 -30.00 -88.93
N LEU A 475 83.63 -30.89 -88.72
CA LEU A 475 83.52 -32.16 -89.47
C LEU A 475 83.26 -31.94 -90.97
N GLY A 476 82.37 -31.02 -91.31
CA GLY A 476 82.07 -30.62 -92.68
C GLY A 476 83.27 -29.96 -93.37
N GLY A 477 83.96 -29.05 -92.69
CA GLY A 477 85.18 -28.41 -93.16
C GLY A 477 86.34 -29.40 -93.37
N PHE A 478 86.49 -30.40 -92.48
CA PHE A 478 87.49 -31.45 -92.61
C PHE A 478 87.21 -32.39 -93.80
N LEU A 479 85.95 -32.76 -94.03
CA LEU A 479 85.56 -33.61 -95.17
C LEU A 479 85.70 -32.89 -96.52
N ILE A 480 85.34 -31.61 -96.59
CA ILE A 480 85.52 -30.78 -97.80
C ILE A 480 87.01 -30.52 -98.07
N GLY A 481 87.83 -30.31 -97.03
CA GLY A 481 89.29 -30.17 -97.16
C GLY A 481 90.00 -31.44 -97.66
N ARG A 482 89.42 -32.63 -97.44
CA ARG A 482 89.99 -33.91 -97.90
C ARG A 482 89.57 -34.27 -99.33
N ILE A 483 88.42 -33.78 -99.82
CA ILE A 483 87.93 -34.03 -101.20
C ILE A 483 88.56 -33.07 -102.23
N GLY A 484 89.14 -31.94 -101.80
CA GLY A 484 89.88 -31.01 -102.68
C GLY A 484 91.29 -31.46 -103.11
N LYS A 485 91.79 -32.61 -102.62
CA LYS A 485 93.09 -33.18 -103.01
C LYS A 485 92.90 -34.54 -103.69
N GLY A 486 92.40 -34.53 -104.91
CA GLY A 486 92.38 -35.74 -105.73
C GLY A 486 91.52 -35.65 -106.99
N LYS A 487 91.98 -34.89 -107.99
CA LYS A 487 91.85 -35.20 -109.44
C LYS A 487 92.59 -34.16 -110.31
N ALA A 488 93.91 -34.30 -110.34
CA ALA A 488 94.64 -34.41 -111.62
C ALA A 488 94.65 -35.93 -111.94
N SER A 489 94.58 -36.46 -113.16
CA SER A 489 94.86 -35.97 -114.52
C SER A 489 94.31 -36.98 -115.56
N GLU A 490 94.07 -36.52 -116.80
CA GLU A 490 94.29 -37.26 -118.08
C GLU A 490 93.39 -38.46 -118.46
N GLN A 491 93.05 -38.77 -119.74
CA GLN A 491 93.60 -38.36 -121.06
C GLN A 491 92.66 -38.71 -122.26
N ILE A 492 92.82 -37.93 -123.35
CA ILE A 492 92.82 -38.22 -124.82
C ILE A 492 91.52 -38.60 -125.56
N SER A 493 91.14 -37.69 -126.49
CA SER A 493 91.38 -37.90 -127.92
C SER A 493 92.04 -36.68 -128.55
#